data_AF-A0A327U1T5-F1
#
_entry.id   AF-A0A327U1T5-F1
#
_cell.length_a   1.000
_cell.length_b   1.000
_cell.length_c   1.000
_cell.angle_alpha   90.00
_cell.angle_beta   90.00
_cell.angle_gamma   90.00
#
_symmetry.space_group_name_H-M   'P 1'
#
loop_
_entity.id
_entity.type
_entity.pdbx_description
1 polymer ?
#
loop_
_entity_poly.entity_id
_entity_poly.type
_entity_poly.pdbx_seq_one_letter_code
_entity_poly.pdbx_strand_id
1 'polypeptide(L)'
;MNIARRIAATHRAARHVTKALAYRTRSGLVAAAVEQGTLIRTGDLLDRLGADLPDGQRAWFGRHCAKAYRAAHLGADAVKVWAQHRTTGRWIHVHVYQPTDPALYTALSSYKATRHLGQADFAEVA
;
A
#
# COMPACT_ATOMS: atom_id res chain seq x y z
N MET A 1 37.07 -2.80 0.33
CA MET A 1 35.79 -3.42 0.73
C MET A 1 34.69 -2.99 -0.24
N ASN A 2 34.08 -3.93 -0.96
CA ASN A 2 33.07 -3.64 -1.99
C ASN A 2 31.84 -2.91 -1.39
N ILE A 3 31.40 -1.81 -2.00
CA ILE A 3 30.27 -0.97 -1.56
C ILE A 3 29.02 -1.82 -1.31
N ALA A 4 28.72 -2.79 -2.18
CA ALA A 4 27.58 -3.67 -2.03
C ALA A 4 27.63 -4.51 -0.74
N ARG A 5 28.82 -5.00 -0.36
CA ARG A 5 29.02 -5.74 0.89
C ARG A 5 28.83 -4.83 2.11
N ARG A 6 29.26 -3.57 2.03
CA ARG A 6 29.06 -2.57 3.11
C ARG A 6 27.57 -2.29 3.30
N ILE A 7 26.83 -2.06 2.22
CA ILE A 7 25.37 -1.85 2.25
C ILE A 7 24.66 -3.07 2.85
N ALA A 8 25.02 -4.28 2.43
CA ALA A 8 24.44 -5.51 2.96
C ALA A 8 24.71 -5.68 4.46
N ALA A 9 25.93 -5.38 4.92
CA ALA A 9 26.29 -5.43 6.34
C ALA A 9 25.50 -4.41 7.17
N THR A 10 25.36 -3.17 6.69
CA THR A 10 24.54 -2.13 7.33
C THR A 10 23.08 -2.58 7.44
N HIS A 11 22.49 -3.11 6.35
CA HIS A 11 21.12 -3.61 6.38
C HIS A 11 20.96 -4.82 7.31
N ARG A 12 21.99 -5.65 7.48
CA ARG A 12 21.95 -6.76 8.43
C ARG A 12 21.93 -6.25 9.86
N ALA A 13 22.84 -5.34 10.22
CA ALA A 13 22.88 -4.74 11.56
C ALA A 13 21.58 -4.00 11.91
N ALA A 14 21.05 -3.20 10.98
CA ALA A 14 19.81 -2.44 11.15
C ALA A 14 18.59 -3.32 11.50
N ARG A 15 18.56 -4.57 11.03
CA ARG A 15 17.47 -5.53 11.33
C ARG A 15 17.43 -5.99 12.79
N HIS A 16 18.48 -5.74 13.57
CA HIS A 16 18.58 -6.18 14.96
C HIS A 16 18.46 -5.03 15.98
N VAL A 17 18.25 -3.78 15.55
CA VAL A 17 18.18 -2.61 16.44
C VAL A 17 16.77 -2.41 16.99
N THR A 18 15.81 -2.07 16.13
CA THR A 18 14.41 -1.89 16.52
C THR A 18 13.50 -2.59 15.51
N LYS A 19 12.29 -2.99 15.94
CA LYS A 19 11.31 -3.59 15.04
C LYS A 19 10.99 -2.66 13.86
N ALA A 20 10.84 -1.36 14.10
CA ALA A 20 10.56 -0.38 13.06
C ALA A 20 11.67 -0.29 12.01
N LEU A 21 12.92 -0.17 12.46
CA LEU A 21 14.06 -0.13 11.56
C LEU A 21 14.21 -1.46 10.80
N ALA A 22 13.95 -2.59 11.43
CA ALA A 22 14.01 -3.90 10.81
C ALA A 22 12.99 -4.06 9.67
N TYR A 23 11.72 -3.69 9.89
CA TYR A 23 10.69 -3.80 8.86
C TYR A 23 10.88 -2.81 7.73
N ARG A 24 11.29 -1.57 8.04
CA ARG A 24 11.67 -0.59 7.01
C ARG A 24 12.82 -1.10 6.15
N THR A 25 13.86 -1.68 6.76
CA THR A 25 15.01 -2.26 6.05
C THR A 25 14.61 -3.46 5.19
N ARG A 26 13.66 -4.30 5.65
CA ARG A 26 13.12 -5.40 4.84
C ARG A 26 12.37 -4.91 3.60
N SER A 27 11.63 -3.81 3.72
CA SER A 27 10.91 -3.21 2.58
C SER A 27 11.81 -2.41 1.64
N GLY A 28 12.95 -1.91 2.11
CA GLY A 28 13.98 -1.31 1.27
C GLY A 28 13.45 -0.22 0.35
N LEU A 29 13.69 -0.35 -0.95
CA LEU A 29 13.28 0.63 -1.97
C LEU A 29 11.76 0.82 -2.04
N VAL A 30 10.96 -0.20 -1.70
CA VAL A 30 9.49 -0.08 -1.69
C VAL A 30 9.03 0.88 -0.58
N ALA A 31 9.67 0.85 0.59
CA ALA A 31 9.36 1.81 1.65
C ALA A 31 9.72 3.24 1.24
N ALA A 32 10.86 3.42 0.57
CA ALA A 32 11.26 4.73 0.04
C ALA A 32 10.27 5.23 -1.03
N ALA A 33 9.82 4.36 -1.93
CA ALA A 33 8.83 4.70 -2.95
C ALA A 33 7.46 5.09 -2.35
N VAL A 34 7.04 4.41 -1.29
CA VAL A 34 5.81 4.78 -0.54
C VAL A 34 5.96 6.16 0.12
N GLU A 35 7.11 6.44 0.73
CA GLU A 35 7.38 7.74 1.36
C GLU A 35 7.47 8.88 0.35
N GLN A 36 7.98 8.61 -0.84
CA GLN A 36 8.03 9.56 -1.95
C GLN A 36 6.66 9.74 -2.64
N GLY A 37 5.68 8.90 -2.31
CA GLY A 37 4.35 8.93 -2.93
C GLY A 37 4.28 8.33 -4.34
N THR A 38 5.35 7.70 -4.83
CA THR A 38 5.36 6.98 -6.11
C THR A 38 4.62 5.65 -6.03
N LEU A 39 4.52 5.08 -4.82
CA LEU A 39 3.63 3.99 -4.48
C LEU A 39 2.69 4.41 -3.35
N ILE A 40 1.50 3.82 -3.30
CA ILE A 40 0.48 4.13 -2.29
C ILE A 40 -0.09 2.85 -1.68
N ARG A 41 -0.34 2.89 -0.36
CA ARG A 41 -1.12 1.87 0.35
C ARG A 41 -2.61 2.16 0.19
N THR A 42 -3.44 1.14 0.12
CA THR A 42 -4.90 1.32 -0.03
C THR A 42 -5.53 2.12 1.11
N GLY A 43 -5.01 1.98 2.34
CA GLY A 43 -5.42 2.82 3.46
C GLY A 43 -5.14 4.31 3.22
N ASP A 44 -3.94 4.65 2.76
CA ASP A 44 -3.57 6.05 2.50
C ASP A 44 -4.40 6.65 1.36
N LEU A 45 -4.75 5.86 0.34
CA LEU A 45 -5.68 6.30 -0.71
C LEU A 45 -7.05 6.63 -0.12
N LEU A 46 -7.60 5.73 0.70
CA LEU A 46 -8.89 5.93 1.36
C LEU A 46 -8.88 7.17 2.27
N ASP A 47 -7.79 7.44 2.97
CA ASP A 47 -7.67 8.67 3.77
C ASP A 47 -7.70 9.92 2.90
N ARG A 48 -7.00 9.91 1.75
CA ARG A 48 -6.98 11.04 0.80
C ARG A 48 -8.35 11.30 0.20
N LEU A 49 -9.14 10.26 -0.01
CA LEU A 49 -10.51 10.35 -0.50
C LEU A 49 -11.53 10.67 0.61
N GLY A 50 -11.09 10.88 1.86
CA GLY A 50 -11.98 11.21 2.97
C GLY A 50 -12.90 10.06 3.41
N ALA A 51 -12.51 8.81 3.15
CA ALA A 51 -13.34 7.65 3.45
C ALA A 51 -13.37 7.35 4.96
N ASP A 52 -14.55 7.50 5.58
CA ASP A 52 -14.78 7.07 6.96
C ASP A 52 -15.25 5.60 7.00
N LEU A 53 -14.29 4.67 7.00
CA LEU A 53 -14.55 3.23 6.95
C LEU A 53 -13.89 2.52 8.15
N PRO A 54 -14.61 1.60 8.83
CA PRO A 54 -14.00 0.74 9.84
C PRO A 54 -12.86 -0.12 9.27
N ASP A 55 -11.87 -0.46 10.10
CA ASP A 55 -10.67 -1.22 9.69
C ASP A 55 -11.00 -2.49 8.90
N GLY A 56 -12.05 -3.22 9.29
CA GLY A 56 -12.51 -4.41 8.57
C GLY A 56 -12.88 -4.12 7.13
N GLN A 57 -13.61 -3.03 6.87
CA GLN A 57 -14.00 -2.61 5.52
C GLN A 57 -12.80 -2.11 4.71
N ARG A 58 -11.84 -1.42 5.35
CA ARG A 58 -10.58 -1.03 4.70
C ARG A 58 -9.75 -2.24 4.27
N ALA A 59 -9.72 -3.28 5.11
CA ALA A 59 -9.08 -4.55 4.76
C ALA A 59 -9.79 -5.27 3.60
N TRP A 60 -11.12 -5.24 3.56
CA TRP A 60 -11.90 -5.75 2.42
C TRP A 60 -11.60 -4.97 1.14
N PHE A 61 -11.55 -3.64 1.19
CA PHE A 61 -11.15 -2.82 0.05
C PHE A 61 -9.76 -3.21 -0.49
N GLY A 62 -8.79 -3.48 0.40
CA GLY A 62 -7.49 -4.01 0.00
C GLY A 62 -7.56 -5.34 -0.76
N ARG A 63 -8.48 -6.24 -0.39
CA ARG A 63 -8.72 -7.50 -1.11
C ARG A 63 -9.33 -7.26 -2.49
N HIS A 64 -10.23 -6.28 -2.63
CA HIS A 64 -10.77 -5.88 -3.92
C HIS A 64 -9.68 -5.31 -4.84
N CYS A 65 -8.79 -4.45 -4.31
CA CYS A 65 -7.64 -3.94 -5.05
C CYS A 65 -6.72 -5.07 -5.53
N ALA A 66 -6.37 -6.02 -4.65
CA ALA A 66 -5.52 -7.15 -5.02
C ALA A 66 -6.16 -8.07 -6.07
N LYS A 67 -7.49 -8.27 -6.01
CA LYS A 67 -8.23 -9.01 -7.03
C LYS A 67 -8.22 -8.28 -8.38
N ALA A 68 -8.51 -6.98 -8.37
CA ALA A 68 -8.51 -6.16 -9.59
C ALA A 68 -7.12 -6.08 -10.22
N TYR A 69 -6.08 -5.94 -9.41
CA TYR A 69 -4.69 -5.90 -9.88
C TYR A 69 -4.30 -7.20 -10.56
N ARG A 70 -4.61 -8.36 -9.95
CA ARG A 70 -4.37 -9.67 -10.58
C ARG A 70 -5.11 -9.81 -11.91
N ALA A 71 -6.33 -9.31 -12.02
CA ALA A 71 -7.07 -9.33 -13.28
C ALA A 71 -6.40 -8.46 -14.36
N ALA A 72 -5.88 -7.28 -13.99
CA ALA A 72 -5.20 -6.37 -14.92
C ALA A 72 -3.77 -6.80 -15.29
N HIS A 73 -3.10 -7.57 -14.44
CA HIS A 73 -1.67 -7.92 -14.57
C HIS A 73 -1.43 -9.44 -14.71
N LEU A 74 -2.26 -10.13 -15.49
CA LEU A 74 -2.08 -11.55 -15.85
C LEU A 74 -1.88 -12.49 -14.63
N GLY A 75 -2.59 -12.20 -13.53
CA GLY A 75 -2.52 -12.98 -12.30
C GLY A 75 -1.37 -12.61 -11.36
N ALA A 76 -0.51 -11.64 -11.71
CA ALA A 76 0.59 -11.20 -10.86
C ALA A 76 0.10 -10.43 -9.62
N ASP A 77 0.78 -10.63 -8.50
CA ASP A 77 0.55 -9.87 -7.28
C ASP A 77 1.30 -8.53 -7.30
N ALA A 78 0.66 -7.49 -6.78
CA ALA A 78 1.32 -6.22 -6.53
C ALA A 78 2.43 -6.38 -5.47
N VAL A 79 3.47 -5.55 -5.57
CA VAL A 79 4.55 -5.50 -4.58
C VAL A 79 3.99 -5.15 -3.19
N LYS A 80 4.70 -5.60 -2.14
CA LYS A 80 4.27 -5.42 -0.75
C LYS A 80 5.26 -4.61 0.07
N VAL A 81 4.73 -3.88 1.05
CA VAL A 81 5.50 -3.11 2.03
C VAL A 81 5.08 -3.51 3.43
N TRP A 82 6.02 -3.54 4.37
CA TRP A 82 5.71 -3.64 5.78
C TRP A 82 5.27 -2.28 6.29
N ALA A 83 4.08 -2.22 6.85
CA ALA A 83 3.51 -1.03 7.45
C ALA A 83 3.03 -1.35 8.86
N GLN A 84 3.12 -0.36 9.74
CA GLN A 84 2.49 -0.45 11.05
C GLN A 84 1.00 -0.12 10.93
N HIS A 85 0.16 -1.02 11.41
CA HIS A 85 -1.28 -0.81 11.49
C HIS A 85 -1.57 0.29 12.50
N ARG A 86 -2.34 1.31 12.09
CA ARG A 86 -2.51 2.54 12.87
C ARG A 86 -3.26 2.33 14.19
N THR A 87 -4.25 1.44 14.20
CA THR A 87 -5.09 1.19 15.40
C THR A 87 -4.52 0.10 16.32
N THR A 88 -3.83 -0.91 15.77
CA THR A 88 -3.38 -2.08 16.55
C THR A 88 -1.88 -2.05 16.84
N GLY A 89 -1.13 -1.15 16.21
CA GLY A 89 0.33 -1.07 16.30
C GLY A 89 1.07 -2.27 15.71
N ARG A 90 0.36 -3.27 15.16
CA ARG A 90 0.94 -4.48 14.58
C ARG A 90 1.58 -4.19 13.23
N TRP A 91 2.70 -4.86 12.96
CA TRP A 91 3.32 -4.81 11.64
C TRP A 91 2.62 -5.77 10.69
N ILE A 92 2.17 -5.27 9.55
CA ILE A 92 1.45 -6.02 8.53
C ILE A 92 2.10 -5.82 7.17
N HIS A 93 1.99 -6.83 6.31
CA HIS A 93 2.55 -6.79 4.97
C HIS A 93 1.43 -6.50 3.97
N VAL A 94 1.42 -5.29 3.41
CA VAL A 94 0.31 -4.77 2.60
C VAL A 94 0.75 -4.55 1.16
N HIS A 95 -0.15 -4.80 0.21
CA HIS A 95 0.10 -4.44 -1.19
C HIS A 95 0.15 -2.93 -1.36
N VAL A 96 1.02 -2.49 -2.26
CA VAL A 96 1.13 -1.10 -2.68
C VAL A 96 1.05 -1.01 -4.20
N TYR A 97 0.54 0.11 -4.67
CA TYR A 97 0.16 0.31 -6.06
C TYR A 97 0.73 1.63 -6.56
N GLN A 98 0.87 1.80 -7.87
CA GLN A 98 0.99 3.14 -8.42
C GLN A 98 -0.33 3.89 -8.13
N PRO A 99 -0.29 5.18 -7.75
CA PRO A 99 -1.51 5.95 -7.47
C PRO A 99 -2.51 5.97 -8.65
N THR A 100 -2.01 5.84 -9.88
CA THR A 100 -2.78 5.82 -11.12
C THR A 100 -3.12 4.42 -11.63
N ASP A 101 -2.88 3.37 -10.83
CA ASP A 101 -3.14 2.00 -11.25
C ASP A 101 -4.66 1.75 -11.43
N PRO A 102 -5.10 1.22 -12.60
CA PRO A 102 -6.52 0.96 -12.87
C PRO A 102 -7.19 0.02 -11.84
N ALA A 103 -6.42 -0.81 -11.14
CA ALA A 103 -6.92 -1.70 -10.10
C ALA A 103 -7.54 -0.94 -8.92
N LEU A 104 -7.00 0.24 -8.58
CA LEU A 104 -7.52 1.09 -7.51
C LEU A 104 -8.91 1.62 -7.88
N TYR A 105 -9.05 2.15 -9.10
CA TYR A 105 -10.34 2.64 -9.60
C TYR A 105 -11.38 1.52 -9.74
N THR A 106 -10.97 0.37 -10.26
CA THR A 106 -11.84 -0.81 -10.38
C THR A 106 -12.32 -1.29 -9.01
N ALA A 107 -11.44 -1.27 -8.00
CA ALA A 107 -11.81 -1.63 -6.63
C ALA A 107 -12.76 -0.60 -6.01
N LEU A 108 -12.50 0.70 -6.20
CA LEU A 108 -13.36 1.78 -5.69
C LEU A 108 -14.78 1.63 -6.20
N SER A 109 -14.95 1.45 -7.52
CA SER A 109 -16.27 1.36 -8.16
C SER A 109 -17.01 0.04 -7.89
N SER A 110 -16.28 -1.08 -7.73
CA SER A 110 -16.88 -2.40 -7.51
C SER A 110 -17.19 -2.71 -6.05
N TYR A 111 -16.46 -2.14 -5.10
CA TYR A 111 -16.70 -2.40 -3.67
C TYR A 111 -17.79 -1.48 -3.12
N LYS A 112 -18.87 -2.08 -2.62
CA LYS A 112 -20.08 -1.37 -2.15
C LYS A 112 -19.77 -0.24 -1.17
N ALA A 113 -18.83 -0.45 -0.24
CA ALA A 113 -18.52 0.54 0.79
C ALA A 113 -17.71 1.74 0.26
N THR A 114 -17.09 1.64 -0.91
CA THR A 114 -16.27 2.72 -1.50
C THR A 114 -16.84 3.28 -2.79
N ARG A 115 -17.88 2.67 -3.36
CA ARG A 115 -18.45 3.06 -4.66
C ARG A 115 -18.87 4.53 -4.74
N HIS A 116 -19.35 5.08 -3.63
CA HIS A 116 -19.75 6.49 -3.53
C HIS A 116 -18.54 7.45 -3.67
N LEU A 117 -17.34 7.03 -3.26
CA LEU A 117 -16.12 7.84 -3.36
C LEU A 117 -15.71 8.04 -4.82
N GLY A 118 -15.96 7.06 -5.69
CA GLY A 118 -15.66 7.16 -7.11
C GLY A 118 -16.67 8.01 -7.90
N GLN A 119 -17.78 8.44 -7.29
CA GLN A 119 -18.81 9.25 -7.95
C GLN A 119 -18.61 10.76 -7.72
N ALA A 120 -17.90 11.15 -6.66
CA ALA A 120 -17.69 12.55 -6.30
C ALA A 120 -16.87 13.32 -7.36
N ASP A 121 -15.84 12.68 -7.95
CA ASP A 121 -14.99 13.32 -8.97
C ASP A 121 -15.70 13.54 -10.33
N PHE A 122 -16.80 12.83 -10.61
CA PHE A 122 -17.54 13.00 -11.88
C PHE A 122 -18.58 14.12 -11.83
N ALA A 123 -18.93 14.64 -10.65
CA ALA A 123 -19.88 15.75 -10.54
C ALA A 123 -19.22 17.12 -10.81
N GLU A 124 -17.90 17.24 -10.66
CA GLU A 124 -17.17 18.50 -10.89
C GLU A 124 -16.63 18.67 -12.33
N VAL A 125 -16.66 17.61 -13.15
CA VAL A 125 -16.08 17.61 -14.51
C VAL A 125 -17.16 17.51 -15.62
N ALA A 126 -18.44 17.50 -15.26
CA ALA A 126 -19.58 17.47 -16.20
C ALA A 126 -20.28 18.83 -16.24
#